data_AF-A0A843K4E4-F1
#
_entry.id   AF-A0A843K4E4-F1
#
_cell.length_a   1.000
_cell.length_b   1.000
_cell.length_c   1.000
_cell.angle_alpha   90.00
_cell.angle_beta   90.00
_cell.angle_gamma   90.00
#
_symmetry.space_group_name_H-M   'P 1'
#
loop_
_entity.id
_entity.type
_entity.pdbx_description
1 polymer ?
#
loop_
_entity_poly.entity_id
_entity_poly.type
_entity_poly.pdbx_seq_one_letter_code
_entity_poly.pdbx_strand_id
1 'polypeptide(L)'
;MPLPEKVEFISNYKGWKCYIGFESLEGKEKLDIARLLLSIRESFNKKIYEYLGQEIDINYIREIVDSIIRDEKTISSSLFKVKSPTTTKKLSKIAEIKEAKDIAKGLLTEMVLEKLGIERLTPEALDSYLGQNPIEDRGSETDVNKQMVHFLGNYRGWKCVKRMEVEDLTDDLDIAMLLLSIRESFNNKIYDYLSDRFDMKSLDNIVEDIIPKKSRFKEEDIAITLTKLNSQEFISSLGKISQDPRTTDILKRIAAEKTLIKLKLTHLNAKMVEKYIEKKSLIA
;
A
#
# COMPACT_ATOMS: atom_id res chain seq x y z
N MET A 1 -21.10 17.21 -22.40
CA MET A 1 -19.91 17.17 -23.28
C MET A 1 -19.04 16.04 -22.82
N PRO A 2 -18.45 15.19 -23.68
CA PRO A 2 -17.86 13.98 -23.14
C PRO A 2 -16.61 14.42 -22.35
N LEU A 3 -16.45 13.92 -21.12
CA LEU A 3 -15.16 13.80 -20.45
C LEU A 3 -14.62 12.38 -20.72
N PRO A 4 -13.81 12.14 -21.77
CA PRO A 4 -13.03 10.92 -21.84
C PRO A 4 -11.64 11.26 -22.39
N GLU A 5 -10.64 11.32 -21.56
CA GLU A 5 -9.85 10.18 -21.13
C GLU A 5 -9.30 10.52 -19.73
N LYS A 6 -9.09 9.57 -18.81
CA LYS A 6 -8.66 9.93 -17.46
C LYS A 6 -7.90 8.83 -16.73
N VAL A 7 -6.90 9.23 -15.98
CA VAL A 7 -6.70 8.77 -14.61
C VAL A 7 -6.32 10.01 -13.82
N GLU A 8 -7.08 10.39 -12.81
CA GLU A 8 -6.85 11.65 -12.09
C GLU A 8 -7.10 11.45 -10.60
N PHE A 9 -6.21 12.00 -9.79
CA PHE A 9 -6.36 12.13 -8.35
C PHE A 9 -6.21 13.58 -7.96
N ILE A 10 -7.24 14.14 -7.33
CA ILE A 10 -7.25 15.51 -6.77
C ILE A 10 -7.46 15.39 -5.27
N SER A 11 -6.66 16.10 -4.50
CA SER A 11 -6.91 16.31 -3.08
C SER A 11 -6.71 17.78 -2.73
N ASN A 12 -7.68 18.33 -2.02
CA ASN A 12 -7.62 19.62 -1.36
C ASN A 12 -8.27 19.46 0.02
N TYR A 13 -7.43 19.24 1.03
CA TYR A 13 -7.89 19.03 2.41
C TYR A 13 -6.86 19.51 3.43
N LYS A 14 -7.27 20.42 4.34
CA LYS A 14 -6.41 20.99 5.40
C LYS A 14 -5.04 21.48 4.90
N GLY A 15 -5.03 22.15 3.75
CA GLY A 15 -3.80 22.69 3.14
C GLY A 15 -2.97 21.69 2.35
N TRP A 16 -3.29 20.39 2.38
CA TRP A 16 -2.74 19.43 1.43
C TRP A 16 -3.40 19.61 0.06
N LYS A 17 -2.61 19.99 -0.93
CA LYS A 17 -3.00 20.06 -2.34
C LYS A 17 -2.24 18.99 -3.11
N CYS A 18 -2.94 18.20 -3.91
CA CYS A 18 -2.35 17.15 -4.74
C CYS A 18 -3.12 17.02 -6.05
N TYR A 19 -2.41 16.94 -7.17
CA TYR A 19 -2.95 16.50 -8.46
C TYR A 19 -2.00 15.48 -9.08
N ILE A 20 -2.47 14.32 -9.49
CA ILE A 20 -1.61 13.38 -10.25
C ILE A 20 -2.47 12.71 -11.32
N GLY A 21 -2.12 12.91 -12.59
CA GLY A 21 -3.07 12.75 -13.70
C GLY A 21 -2.55 12.05 -14.95
N PHE A 22 -3.49 11.71 -15.86
CA PHE A 22 -3.50 12.13 -17.27
C PHE A 22 -4.94 12.34 -17.72
N GLU A 23 -5.25 13.50 -18.31
CA GLU A 23 -6.55 13.87 -18.92
C GLU A 23 -6.68 13.45 -20.41
N SER A 24 -5.57 12.98 -21.01
CA SER A 24 -5.59 12.19 -22.24
C SER A 24 -4.78 10.93 -22.03
N LEU A 25 -5.33 9.82 -22.50
CA LEU A 25 -4.76 8.48 -22.48
C LEU A 25 -4.23 8.09 -23.87
N GLU A 26 -4.21 9.02 -24.83
CA GLU A 26 -3.63 8.80 -26.15
C GLU A 26 -2.15 8.40 -26.01
N GLY A 27 -1.80 7.27 -26.63
CA GLY A 27 -0.46 6.69 -26.55
C GLY A 27 -0.08 6.10 -25.19
N LYS A 28 -0.97 6.11 -24.19
CA LYS A 28 -0.72 5.49 -22.88
C LYS A 28 -1.02 4.00 -22.93
N GLU A 29 -0.08 3.21 -22.43
CA GLU A 29 -0.24 1.77 -22.26
C GLU A 29 -0.60 1.42 -20.81
N LYS A 30 -0.99 0.16 -20.56
CA LYS A 30 -1.32 -0.31 -19.20
C LYS A 30 -0.19 -0.02 -18.21
N LEU A 31 1.07 -0.15 -18.63
CA LEU A 31 2.22 0.10 -17.77
C LEU A 31 2.33 1.58 -17.35
N ASP A 32 2.02 2.54 -18.22
CA ASP A 32 1.96 3.96 -17.85
C ASP A 32 0.89 4.20 -16.78
N ILE A 33 -0.24 3.50 -16.90
CA ILE A 33 -1.32 3.60 -15.91
C ILE A 33 -0.90 2.98 -14.58
N ALA A 34 -0.24 1.82 -14.59
CA ALA A 34 0.29 1.20 -13.37
C ALA A 34 1.26 2.15 -12.64
N ARG A 35 2.15 2.82 -13.39
CA ARG A 35 3.11 3.80 -12.89
C ARG A 35 2.42 5.01 -12.26
N LEU A 36 1.37 5.53 -12.90
CA LEU A 36 0.55 6.61 -12.37
C LEU A 36 -0.17 6.21 -11.08
N LEU A 37 -0.85 5.06 -11.06
CA LEU A 37 -1.55 4.58 -9.86
C LEU A 37 -0.57 4.34 -8.70
N LEU A 38 0.63 3.86 -8.98
CA LEU A 38 1.69 3.69 -8.00
C LEU A 38 2.16 5.04 -7.44
N SER A 39 2.34 6.04 -8.31
CA SER A 39 2.72 7.41 -7.92
C SER A 39 1.64 8.05 -7.04
N ILE A 40 0.37 7.91 -7.43
CA ILE A 40 -0.75 8.39 -6.62
C ILE A 40 -0.76 7.71 -5.25
N ARG A 41 -0.61 6.38 -5.21
CA ARG A 41 -0.57 5.61 -3.96
C ARG A 41 0.49 6.14 -3.00
N GLU A 42 1.70 6.39 -3.49
CA GLU A 42 2.79 6.87 -2.63
C GLU A 42 2.58 8.32 -2.16
N SER A 43 1.93 9.17 -2.96
CA SER A 43 1.68 10.58 -2.62
C SER A 43 0.85 10.78 -1.35
N PHE A 44 -0.10 9.88 -1.07
CA PHE A 44 -1.04 10.03 0.05
C PHE A 44 -0.78 9.06 1.21
N ASN A 45 0.20 8.15 1.12
CA ASN A 45 0.49 7.19 2.19
C ASN A 45 0.81 7.89 3.53
N LYS A 46 1.60 8.98 3.49
CA LYS A 46 1.90 9.80 4.67
C LYS A 46 0.65 10.49 5.22
N LYS A 47 -0.24 10.93 4.34
CA LYS A 47 -1.49 11.62 4.71
C LYS A 47 -2.45 10.71 5.46
N ILE A 48 -2.54 9.43 5.10
CA ILE A 48 -3.28 8.43 5.88
C ILE A 48 -2.80 8.42 7.33
N TYR A 49 -1.49 8.47 7.58
CA TYR A 49 -0.94 8.41 8.94
C TYR A 49 -1.19 9.71 9.70
N GLU A 50 -1.08 10.86 9.03
CA GLU A 50 -1.37 12.18 9.61
C GLU A 50 -2.84 12.27 10.07
N TYR A 51 -3.77 11.80 9.25
CA TYR A 51 -5.20 11.84 9.55
C TYR A 51 -5.62 10.82 10.60
N LEU A 52 -5.10 9.59 10.54
CA LEU A 52 -5.31 8.61 11.63
C LEU A 52 -4.68 9.07 12.94
N GLY A 53 -3.60 9.86 12.87
CA GLY A 53 -2.86 10.31 14.03
C GLY A 53 -3.56 11.33 14.93
N GLN A 54 -4.71 11.85 14.51
CA GLN A 54 -5.54 12.68 15.39
C GLN A 54 -6.22 11.87 16.50
N GLU A 55 -6.41 10.57 16.27
CA GLU A 55 -7.19 9.69 17.15
C GLU A 55 -6.35 8.49 17.64
N ILE A 56 -5.34 8.11 16.88
CA ILE A 56 -4.45 6.99 17.17
C ILE A 56 -3.06 7.54 17.50
N ASP A 57 -2.50 7.15 18.66
CA ASP A 57 -1.16 7.58 19.05
C ASP A 57 -0.06 6.92 18.18
N ILE A 58 0.25 7.58 17.07
CA ILE A 58 1.29 7.18 16.10
C ILE A 58 2.67 7.16 16.75
N ASN A 59 2.95 8.06 17.70
CA ASN A 59 4.26 8.13 18.35
C ASN A 59 4.48 6.93 19.26
N TYR A 60 3.45 6.53 20.01
CA TYR A 60 3.50 5.30 20.79
C TYR A 60 3.67 4.06 19.90
N ILE A 61 3.02 4.01 18.73
CA ILE A 61 3.25 2.94 17.76
C ILE A 61 4.71 2.94 17.29
N ARG A 62 5.29 4.11 16.96
CA ARG A 62 6.70 4.24 16.56
C ARG A 62 7.66 3.74 17.64
N GLU A 63 7.40 4.01 18.91
CA GLU A 63 8.20 3.47 20.02
C GLU A 63 8.16 1.93 20.06
N ILE A 64 7.00 1.33 19.79
CA ILE A 64 6.87 -0.13 19.68
C ILE A 64 7.66 -0.64 18.47
N VAL A 65 7.59 0.03 17.31
CA VAL A 65 8.38 -0.30 16.12
C VAL A 65 9.87 -0.28 16.48
N ASP A 66 10.35 0.78 17.12
CA ASP A 66 11.76 0.95 17.49
C ASP A 66 12.23 -0.13 18.48
N SER A 67 11.37 -0.52 19.43
CA SER A 67 11.63 -1.67 20.29
C SER A 67 11.73 -2.96 19.48
N ILE A 68 10.81 -3.23 18.56
CA ILE A 68 10.87 -4.45 17.73
C ILE A 68 12.14 -4.49 16.90
N ILE A 69 12.50 -3.39 16.22
CA ILE A 69 13.67 -3.33 15.34
C ILE A 69 14.98 -3.44 16.14
N ARG A 70 15.04 -2.88 17.35
CA ARG A 70 16.23 -2.96 18.20
C ARG A 70 16.38 -4.33 18.87
N ASP A 71 15.28 -4.90 19.36
CA ASP A 71 15.32 -6.08 20.23
C ASP A 71 15.36 -7.39 19.41
N GLU A 72 14.75 -7.41 18.21
CA GLU A 72 14.69 -8.58 17.34
C GLU A 72 15.85 -8.59 16.33
N LYS A 73 16.63 -9.68 16.30
CA LYS A 73 17.90 -9.74 15.55
C LYS A 73 17.76 -10.07 14.07
N THR A 74 16.58 -10.53 13.64
CA THR A 74 16.35 -11.01 12.28
C THR A 74 15.05 -10.44 11.73
N ILE A 75 14.97 -10.31 10.40
CA ILE A 75 13.73 -9.86 9.75
C ILE A 75 12.56 -10.78 10.14
N SER A 76 12.76 -12.10 10.19
CA SER A 76 11.71 -13.06 10.55
C SER A 76 11.21 -12.88 11.99
N SER A 77 12.10 -12.66 12.95
CA SER A 77 11.74 -12.41 14.34
C SER A 77 10.98 -11.09 14.49
N SER A 78 11.42 -10.01 13.83
CA SER A 78 10.69 -8.74 13.80
C SER A 78 9.28 -8.89 13.22
N LEU A 79 9.12 -9.55 12.07
CA LEU A 79 7.81 -9.79 11.44
C LEU A 79 6.91 -10.70 12.29
N PHE A 80 7.48 -11.71 12.95
CA PHE A 80 6.74 -12.54 13.88
C PHE A 80 6.29 -11.76 15.11
N LYS A 81 7.14 -10.86 15.62
CA LYS A 81 6.88 -10.05 16.80
C LYS A 81 5.70 -9.10 16.59
N VAL A 82 5.53 -8.52 15.40
CA VAL A 82 4.39 -7.65 15.03
C VAL A 82 3.03 -8.29 15.37
N LYS A 83 2.87 -9.61 15.12
CA LYS A 83 1.61 -10.32 15.37
C LYS A 83 1.53 -10.99 16.75
N SER A 84 2.55 -10.85 17.59
CA SER A 84 2.63 -11.57 18.86
C SER A 84 1.59 -11.08 19.88
N PRO A 85 1.19 -11.94 20.85
CA PRO A 85 0.33 -11.53 21.95
C PRO A 85 0.91 -10.38 22.79
N THR A 86 2.24 -10.37 23.00
CA THR A 86 2.94 -9.33 23.76
C THR A 86 2.80 -7.97 23.07
N THR A 87 3.04 -7.91 21.76
CA THR A 87 2.85 -6.69 20.98
C THR A 87 1.39 -6.26 20.96
N THR A 88 0.47 -7.21 20.80
CA THR A 88 -0.97 -6.93 20.87
C THR A 88 -1.37 -6.33 22.23
N LYS A 89 -0.77 -6.81 23.33
CA LYS A 89 -1.00 -6.25 24.68
C LYS A 89 -0.43 -4.84 24.84
N LYS A 90 0.70 -4.52 24.19
CA LYS A 90 1.22 -3.14 24.14
C LYS A 90 0.23 -2.23 23.40
N LEU A 91 -0.26 -2.65 22.23
CA LEU A 91 -1.23 -1.88 21.45
C LEU A 91 -2.57 -1.66 22.16
N SER A 92 -2.98 -2.54 23.08
CA SER A 92 -4.18 -2.33 23.90
C SER A 92 -4.11 -1.10 24.80
N LYS A 93 -2.95 -0.45 24.95
CA LYS A 93 -2.83 0.81 25.69
C LYS A 93 -3.26 2.04 24.87
N ILE A 94 -3.40 1.90 23.56
CA ILE A 94 -3.74 3.01 22.66
C ILE A 94 -5.21 3.40 22.80
N ALA A 95 -6.10 2.41 22.94
CA ALA A 95 -7.53 2.65 23.10
C ALA A 95 -8.21 1.43 23.71
N GLU A 96 -9.31 1.69 24.43
CA GLU A 96 -10.15 0.64 25.01
C GLU A 96 -10.97 -0.10 23.95
N ILE A 97 -11.29 0.57 22.84
CA ILE A 97 -12.09 -0.01 21.76
C ILE A 97 -11.22 -0.84 20.82
N LYS A 98 -11.74 -2.02 20.46
CA LYS A 98 -11.01 -3.03 19.69
C LYS A 98 -10.59 -2.51 18.31
N GLU A 99 -11.45 -1.72 17.68
CA GLU A 99 -11.29 -1.25 16.31
C GLU A 99 -10.08 -0.30 16.17
N ALA A 100 -9.82 0.56 17.16
CA ALA A 100 -8.61 1.38 17.22
C ALA A 100 -7.34 0.53 17.31
N LYS A 101 -7.37 -0.57 18.08
CA LYS A 101 -6.25 -1.51 18.15
C LYS A 101 -6.02 -2.23 16.82
N ASP A 102 -7.08 -2.55 16.07
CA ASP A 102 -6.95 -3.17 14.74
C ASP A 102 -6.28 -2.21 13.76
N ILE A 103 -6.65 -0.91 13.78
CA ILE A 103 -5.95 0.15 13.02
C ILE A 103 -4.49 0.27 13.44
N ALA A 104 -4.22 0.36 14.75
CA ALA A 104 -2.87 0.48 15.29
C ALA A 104 -1.97 -0.71 14.90
N LYS A 105 -2.55 -1.92 14.81
CA LYS A 105 -1.83 -3.11 14.35
C LYS A 105 -1.49 -3.07 12.85
N GLY A 106 -2.39 -2.52 12.03
CA GLY A 106 -2.12 -2.24 10.62
C GLY A 106 -0.97 -1.25 10.45
N LEU A 107 -1.04 -0.12 11.15
CA LEU A 107 0.02 0.90 11.16
C LEU A 107 1.37 0.35 11.64
N LEU A 108 1.37 -0.40 12.74
CA LEU A 108 2.57 -1.06 13.26
C LEU A 108 3.21 -1.96 12.20
N THR A 109 2.41 -2.74 11.50
CA THR A 109 2.89 -3.65 10.45
C THR A 109 3.54 -2.87 9.31
N GLU A 110 2.87 -1.85 8.79
CA GLU A 110 3.39 -1.03 7.68
C GLU A 110 4.69 -0.31 8.08
N MET A 111 4.77 0.26 9.29
CA MET A 111 5.99 0.92 9.78
C MET A 111 7.15 -0.04 10.02
N VAL A 112 6.89 -1.26 10.53
CA VAL A 112 7.95 -2.28 10.67
C VAL A 112 8.47 -2.69 9.29
N LEU A 113 7.58 -2.91 8.31
CA LEU A 113 8.00 -3.25 6.95
C LEU A 113 8.85 -2.15 6.31
N GLU A 114 8.47 -0.88 6.50
CA GLU A 114 9.25 0.28 6.05
C GLU A 114 10.65 0.30 6.69
N LYS A 115 10.74 0.12 8.01
CA LYS A 115 12.04 0.11 8.73
C LYS A 115 12.94 -1.07 8.38
N LEU A 116 12.37 -2.22 8.01
CA LEU A 116 13.14 -3.38 7.58
C LEU A 116 13.75 -3.21 6.20
N GLY A 117 13.38 -2.16 5.45
CA GLY A 117 13.97 -1.84 4.15
C GLY A 117 13.72 -2.91 3.09
N ILE A 118 12.62 -3.67 3.21
CA ILE A 118 12.28 -4.70 2.22
C ILE A 118 11.96 -3.99 0.90
N GLU A 119 12.75 -4.28 -0.12
CA GLU A 119 12.57 -3.70 -1.45
C GLU A 119 11.18 -4.04 -2.00
N ARG A 120 10.40 -2.99 -2.22
CA ARG A 120 9.04 -3.06 -2.77
C ARG A 120 9.00 -2.41 -4.16
N LEU A 121 7.89 -2.57 -4.87
CA LEU A 121 7.70 -1.89 -6.14
C LEU A 121 7.39 -0.42 -5.85
N THR A 122 8.23 0.47 -6.35
CA THR A 122 8.05 1.93 -6.21
C THR A 122 7.93 2.58 -7.59
N PRO A 123 7.37 3.80 -7.68
CA PRO A 123 7.33 4.55 -8.94
C PRO A 123 8.73 4.66 -9.56
N GLU A 124 9.74 4.96 -8.75
CA GLU A 124 11.12 5.16 -9.19
C GLU A 124 11.73 3.88 -9.78
N ALA A 125 11.37 2.72 -9.23
CA ALA A 125 11.80 1.43 -9.79
C ALA A 125 11.22 1.21 -11.20
N LEU A 126 9.94 1.54 -11.41
CA LEU A 126 9.31 1.46 -12.73
C LEU A 126 9.83 2.53 -13.69
N ASP A 127 10.05 3.76 -13.22
CA ASP A 127 10.62 4.86 -13.99
C ASP A 127 12.02 4.49 -14.52
N SER A 128 12.88 3.98 -13.63
CA SER A 128 14.22 3.49 -13.97
C SER A 128 14.19 2.34 -14.97
N TYR A 129 13.29 1.36 -14.76
CA TYR A 129 13.09 0.23 -15.68
C TYR A 129 12.72 0.70 -17.09
N LEU A 130 11.83 1.70 -17.18
CA LEU A 130 11.34 2.24 -18.45
C LEU A 130 12.27 3.26 -19.09
N GLY A 131 13.27 3.75 -18.37
CA GLY A 131 14.07 4.91 -18.81
C GLY A 131 13.21 6.17 -18.94
N GLN A 132 12.18 6.30 -18.10
CA GLN A 132 11.26 7.44 -18.09
C GLN A 132 11.52 8.33 -16.87
N ASN A 133 11.24 9.62 -17.00
CA ASN A 133 11.24 10.53 -15.86
C ASN A 133 10.02 10.27 -14.95
N PRO A 134 10.12 10.59 -13.64
CA PRO A 134 8.98 10.57 -12.74
C PRO A 134 7.79 11.32 -13.32
N ILE A 135 6.59 10.82 -13.03
CA ILE A 135 5.36 11.52 -13.42
C ILE A 135 5.31 12.85 -12.65
N GLU A 136 5.29 13.95 -13.38
CA GLU A 136 5.22 15.29 -12.79
C GLU A 136 3.91 15.47 -12.03
N ASP A 137 4.02 15.84 -10.75
CA ASP A 137 2.92 16.44 -9.99
C ASP A 137 2.72 17.85 -10.53
N ARG A 138 1.62 18.05 -11.26
CA ARG A 138 1.32 19.34 -11.89
C ARG A 138 0.78 20.37 -10.89
N GLY A 139 0.60 20.01 -9.63
CA GLY A 139 -0.13 20.82 -8.67
C GLY A 139 -1.60 20.98 -9.08
N SER A 140 -2.46 21.30 -8.11
CA SER A 140 -3.88 21.49 -8.38
C SER A 140 -4.13 22.78 -9.20
N GLU A 141 -4.11 22.70 -10.53
CA GLU A 141 -4.79 23.71 -11.37
C GLU A 141 -6.32 23.52 -11.34
N THR A 142 -6.80 22.36 -10.86
CA THR A 142 -8.21 22.05 -10.73
C THR A 142 -8.82 22.74 -9.50
N ASP A 143 -9.60 23.79 -9.79
CA ASP A 143 -10.57 24.47 -8.91
C ASP A 143 -10.12 24.62 -7.45
N VAL A 144 -9.07 25.43 -7.24
CA VAL A 144 -8.42 25.73 -5.95
C VAL A 144 -9.40 26.07 -4.81
N ASN A 145 -10.64 26.42 -5.17
CA ASN A 145 -11.72 26.83 -4.28
C ASN A 145 -12.62 25.68 -3.80
N LYS A 146 -12.51 24.46 -4.33
CA LYS A 146 -13.26 23.29 -3.84
C LYS A 146 -12.40 22.42 -2.94
N GLN A 147 -12.81 22.29 -1.68
CA GLN A 147 -12.25 21.30 -0.76
C GLN A 147 -12.85 19.94 -1.12
N MET A 148 -12.03 18.99 -1.55
CA MET A 148 -12.49 17.66 -1.98
C MET A 148 -11.34 16.66 -2.03
N VAL A 149 -11.68 15.38 -1.86
CA VAL A 149 -10.79 14.25 -2.18
C VAL A 149 -11.45 13.41 -3.26
N HIS A 150 -10.74 13.21 -4.36
CA HIS A 150 -11.32 12.69 -5.58
C HIS A 150 -10.35 11.82 -6.36
N PHE A 151 -10.82 10.64 -6.73
CA PHE A 151 -10.18 9.77 -7.67
C PHE A 151 -11.15 9.38 -8.79
N LEU A 152 -10.69 9.56 -10.03
CA LEU A 152 -11.35 9.10 -11.24
C LEU A 152 -10.43 8.20 -12.05
N GLY A 153 -10.76 6.92 -12.14
CA GLY A 153 -10.16 5.99 -13.08
C GLY A 153 -11.11 5.69 -14.23
N ASN A 154 -10.68 5.88 -15.48
CA ASN A 154 -11.33 5.24 -16.64
C ASN A 154 -10.31 4.91 -17.71
N TYR A 155 -9.98 3.62 -17.83
CA TYR A 155 -9.03 3.14 -18.82
C TYR A 155 -9.38 1.73 -19.29
N ARG A 156 -9.55 1.57 -20.61
CA ARG A 156 -9.83 0.28 -21.29
C ARG A 156 -10.89 -0.58 -20.57
N GLY A 157 -12.05 0.00 -20.29
CA GLY A 157 -13.19 -0.69 -19.66
C GLY A 157 -13.17 -0.74 -18.14
N TRP A 158 -12.04 -0.44 -17.48
CA TRP A 158 -12.04 -0.20 -16.04
C TRP A 158 -12.64 1.16 -15.72
N LYS A 159 -13.56 1.23 -14.76
CA LYS A 159 -14.14 2.47 -14.24
C LYS A 159 -14.07 2.45 -12.71
N CYS A 160 -13.59 3.54 -12.12
CA CYS A 160 -13.55 3.72 -10.68
C CYS A 160 -13.80 5.20 -10.36
N VAL A 161 -14.72 5.46 -9.44
CA VAL A 161 -15.01 6.81 -8.94
C VAL A 161 -15.06 6.72 -7.43
N LYS A 162 -14.18 7.47 -6.77
CA LYS A 162 -14.16 7.63 -5.31
C LYS A 162 -14.03 9.11 -5.04
N ARG A 163 -15.09 9.73 -4.52
CA ARG A 163 -15.16 11.17 -4.34
C ARG A 163 -15.83 11.50 -3.02
N MET A 164 -15.34 12.55 -2.37
CA MET A 164 -15.93 13.17 -1.20
C MET A 164 -15.68 14.67 -1.31
N GLU A 165 -16.76 15.43 -1.21
CA GLU A 165 -16.66 16.87 -0.97
C GLU A 165 -16.30 17.05 0.50
N VAL A 166 -15.37 17.95 0.77
CA VAL A 166 -14.95 18.28 2.13
C VAL A 166 -15.74 19.50 2.56
N GLU A 167 -16.40 19.35 3.69
CA GLU A 167 -17.08 20.41 4.41
C GLU A 167 -16.32 20.73 5.70
N ASP A 168 -16.68 21.83 6.37
CA ASP A 168 -16.00 22.27 7.60
C ASP A 168 -16.00 21.22 8.72
N LEU A 169 -16.96 20.30 8.72
CA LEU A 169 -17.13 19.24 9.71
C LEU A 169 -16.65 17.86 9.23
N THR A 170 -16.04 17.74 8.05
CA THR A 170 -15.50 16.47 7.58
C THR A 170 -14.38 15.98 8.51
N ASP A 171 -14.50 14.74 8.99
CA ASP A 171 -13.55 14.13 9.92
C ASP A 171 -12.30 13.64 9.18
N ASP A 172 -11.14 13.75 9.82
CA ASP A 172 -9.88 13.19 9.32
C ASP A 172 -9.97 11.68 9.09
N LEU A 173 -10.75 10.96 9.92
CA LEU A 173 -10.99 9.53 9.76
C LEU A 173 -11.72 9.19 8.46
N ASP A 174 -12.69 10.02 8.05
CA ASP A 174 -13.42 9.84 6.79
C ASP A 174 -12.48 9.97 5.59
N ILE A 175 -11.58 10.96 5.64
CA ILE A 175 -10.54 11.15 4.63
C ILE A 175 -9.56 9.99 4.62
N ALA A 176 -9.06 9.54 5.78
CA ALA A 176 -8.17 8.39 5.87
C ALA A 176 -8.82 7.12 5.32
N MET A 177 -10.10 6.89 5.63
CA MET A 177 -10.89 5.76 5.12
C MET A 177 -11.02 5.82 3.59
N LEU A 178 -11.34 6.99 3.02
CA LEU A 178 -11.43 7.19 1.58
C LEU A 178 -10.09 6.92 0.88
N LEU A 179 -8.98 7.47 1.41
CA LEU A 179 -7.64 7.25 0.87
C LEU A 179 -7.23 5.77 0.92
N LEU A 180 -7.54 5.07 2.02
CA LEU A 180 -7.35 3.62 2.13
C LEU A 180 -8.17 2.84 1.11
N SER A 181 -9.42 3.26 0.89
CA SER A 181 -10.29 2.66 -0.12
C SER A 181 -9.70 2.85 -1.53
N ILE A 182 -9.19 4.04 -1.84
CA ILE A 182 -8.49 4.33 -3.10
C ILE A 182 -7.26 3.42 -3.24
N ARG A 183 -6.43 3.33 -2.20
CA ARG A 183 -5.24 2.46 -2.14
C ARG A 183 -5.55 1.00 -2.48
N GLU A 184 -6.62 0.44 -1.91
CA GLU A 184 -7.06 -0.93 -2.18
C GLU A 184 -7.44 -1.14 -3.65
N SER A 185 -8.13 -0.16 -4.25
CA SER A 185 -8.47 -0.22 -5.68
C SER A 185 -7.23 -0.19 -6.56
N PHE A 186 -6.19 0.55 -6.15
CA PHE A 186 -4.94 0.63 -6.89
C PHE A 186 -4.13 -0.65 -6.79
N ASN A 187 -4.00 -1.24 -5.60
CA ASN A 187 -3.18 -2.45 -5.41
C ASN A 187 -3.63 -3.59 -6.34
N ASN A 188 -4.95 -3.77 -6.53
CA ASN A 188 -5.46 -4.76 -7.47
C ASN A 188 -5.18 -4.37 -8.93
N LYS A 189 -5.37 -3.09 -9.26
CA LYS A 189 -5.29 -2.62 -10.65
C LYS A 189 -3.86 -2.47 -11.17
N ILE A 190 -2.92 -2.12 -10.30
CA ILE A 190 -1.49 -2.06 -10.62
C ILE A 190 -1.03 -3.42 -11.14
N TYR A 191 -1.31 -4.51 -10.43
CA TYR A 191 -0.90 -5.85 -10.87
C TYR A 191 -1.61 -6.34 -12.14
N ASP A 192 -2.89 -6.01 -12.32
CA ASP A 192 -3.61 -6.28 -13.56
C ASP A 192 -2.96 -5.57 -14.76
N TYR A 193 -2.57 -4.31 -14.59
CA TYR A 193 -1.91 -3.54 -15.63
C TYR A 193 -0.46 -3.94 -15.88
N LEU A 194 0.25 -4.41 -14.85
CA LEU A 194 1.58 -5.01 -15.00
C LEU A 194 1.54 -6.34 -15.77
N SER A 195 0.42 -7.06 -15.78
CA SER A 195 0.31 -8.38 -16.43
C SER A 195 0.50 -8.37 -17.95
N ASP A 196 0.40 -7.22 -18.62
CA ASP A 196 0.71 -7.09 -20.05
C ASP A 196 2.22 -7.13 -20.34
N ARG A 197 3.05 -6.86 -19.33
CA ARG A 197 4.51 -6.78 -19.47
C ARG A 197 5.24 -7.86 -18.68
N PHE A 198 4.65 -8.31 -17.58
CA PHE A 198 5.21 -9.30 -16.68
C PHE A 198 4.29 -10.52 -16.64
N ASP A 199 4.84 -11.74 -16.74
CA ASP A 199 4.05 -12.97 -16.55
C ASP A 199 3.69 -13.15 -15.06
N MET A 200 2.63 -12.45 -14.67
CA MET A 200 2.13 -12.42 -13.29
C MET A 200 1.63 -13.78 -12.84
N LYS A 201 1.16 -14.63 -13.76
CA LYS A 201 0.68 -15.98 -13.43
C LYS A 201 1.84 -16.88 -13.03
N SER A 202 2.92 -16.88 -13.82
CA SER A 202 4.14 -17.62 -13.47
C SER A 202 4.76 -17.09 -12.18
N LEU A 203 4.77 -15.76 -11.99
CA LEU A 203 5.24 -15.15 -10.74
C LEU A 203 4.42 -15.61 -9.52
N ASP A 204 3.08 -15.62 -9.63
CA ASP A 204 2.19 -16.07 -8.56
C ASP A 204 2.44 -17.54 -8.18
N ASN A 205 2.70 -18.40 -9.16
CA ASN A 205 3.05 -19.81 -8.92
C ASN A 205 4.37 -19.93 -8.15
N ILE A 206 5.42 -19.24 -8.60
CA ILE A 206 6.75 -19.26 -7.95
C ILE A 206 6.65 -18.72 -6.51
N VAL A 207 5.86 -17.67 -6.30
CA VAL A 207 5.59 -17.14 -4.95
C VAL A 207 4.84 -18.16 -4.10
N GLU A 208 3.82 -18.83 -4.63
CA GLU A 208 3.06 -19.85 -3.89
C GLU A 208 3.93 -21.03 -3.44
N ASP A 209 4.90 -21.44 -4.25
CA ASP A 209 5.80 -22.56 -3.95
C ASP A 209 6.70 -22.33 -2.72
N ILE A 210 6.98 -21.06 -2.39
CA ILE A 210 7.78 -20.71 -1.21
C ILE A 210 6.94 -20.48 0.05
N ILE A 211 5.62 -20.30 -0.09
CA ILE A 211 4.71 -20.08 1.05
C ILE A 211 4.36 -21.42 1.72
N PRO A 212 4.51 -21.54 3.05
CA PRO A 212 4.09 -22.75 3.75
C PRO A 212 2.57 -22.96 3.64
N LYS A 213 2.15 -24.16 3.24
CA LYS A 213 0.73 -24.53 3.08
C LYS A 213 0.04 -24.76 4.44
N LYS A 214 -0.17 -23.69 5.20
CA LYS A 214 -0.84 -23.74 6.51
C LYS A 214 -1.54 -22.45 6.90
N SER A 215 -2.40 -22.56 7.91
CA SER A 215 -3.24 -21.45 8.38
C SER A 215 -2.49 -20.47 9.27
N ARG A 216 -1.58 -20.96 10.12
CA ARG A 216 -0.80 -20.16 11.08
C ARG A 216 0.71 -20.37 10.88
N PHE A 217 1.43 -19.26 10.75
CA PHE A 217 2.89 -19.24 10.60
C PHE A 217 3.57 -18.99 11.95
N LYS A 218 4.52 -19.84 12.31
CA LYS A 218 5.52 -19.58 13.36
C LYS A 218 6.64 -18.69 12.81
N GLU A 219 7.61 -18.33 13.66
CA GLU A 219 8.77 -17.56 13.23
C GLU A 219 9.60 -18.34 12.21
N GLU A 220 9.83 -19.63 12.44
CA GLU A 220 10.65 -20.48 11.57
C GLU A 220 10.06 -20.56 10.16
N ASP A 221 8.74 -20.50 10.05
CA ASP A 221 8.03 -20.49 8.77
C ASP A 221 8.28 -19.21 7.99
N ILE A 222 8.26 -18.07 8.67
CA ILE A 222 8.59 -16.78 8.08
C ILE A 222 10.06 -16.80 7.66
N ALA A 223 10.96 -17.29 8.52
CA ALA A 223 12.39 -17.39 8.22
C ALA A 223 12.67 -18.26 6.99
N ILE A 224 12.05 -19.44 6.89
CA ILE A 224 12.17 -20.34 5.74
C ILE A 224 11.64 -19.65 4.47
N THR A 225 10.49 -18.99 4.57
CA THR A 225 9.89 -18.27 3.43
C THR A 225 10.83 -17.18 2.91
N LEU A 226 11.37 -16.35 3.81
CA LEU A 226 12.30 -15.27 3.46
C LEU A 226 13.64 -15.79 2.93
N THR A 227 14.11 -16.93 3.46
CA THR A 227 15.31 -17.60 2.95
C THR A 227 15.09 -18.09 1.53
N LYS A 228 13.94 -18.73 1.25
CA LYS A 228 13.57 -19.17 -0.10
C LYS A 228 13.43 -17.98 -1.05
N LEU A 229 12.77 -16.90 -0.64
CA LEU A 229 12.61 -15.68 -1.45
C LEU A 229 13.95 -15.09 -1.91
N ASN A 230 14.99 -15.20 -1.08
CA ASN A 230 16.34 -14.71 -1.39
C ASN A 230 17.28 -15.79 -1.97
N SER A 231 16.79 -17.02 -2.21
CA SER A 231 17.63 -18.12 -2.69
C SER A 231 18.00 -17.96 -4.16
N GLN A 232 19.16 -18.50 -4.55
CA GLN A 232 19.58 -18.55 -5.95
C GLN A 232 18.58 -19.32 -6.82
N GLU A 233 17.92 -20.34 -6.27
CA GLU A 233 16.87 -21.10 -6.96
C GLU A 233 15.66 -20.23 -7.29
N PHE A 234 15.22 -19.40 -6.34
CA PHE A 234 14.13 -18.45 -6.56
C PHE A 234 14.49 -17.42 -7.62
N ILE A 235 15.67 -16.80 -7.53
CA ILE A 235 16.16 -15.83 -8.52
C ILE A 235 16.30 -16.48 -9.90
N SER A 236 16.79 -17.72 -9.98
CA SER A 236 16.89 -18.48 -11.23
C SER A 236 15.51 -18.77 -11.82
N SER A 237 14.50 -18.97 -10.98
CA SER A 237 13.11 -19.17 -11.41
C SER A 237 12.49 -17.89 -11.97
N LEU A 238 12.85 -16.72 -11.45
CA LEU A 238 12.49 -15.42 -12.07
C LEU A 238 13.16 -15.27 -13.46
N GLY A 239 14.41 -15.70 -13.60
CA GLY A 239 15.11 -15.71 -14.88
C GLY A 239 14.40 -16.55 -15.96
N LYS A 240 13.69 -17.61 -15.56
CA LYS A 240 12.86 -18.41 -16.50
C LYS A 240 11.63 -17.63 -17.01
N ILE A 241 11.14 -16.63 -16.26
CA ILE A 241 10.08 -15.74 -16.72
C ILE A 241 10.64 -14.70 -17.70
N SER A 242 11.78 -14.09 -17.37
CA SER A 242 12.44 -13.13 -18.25
C SER A 242 13.95 -13.18 -18.06
N GLN A 243 14.68 -13.22 -19.18
CA GLN A 243 16.14 -13.18 -19.20
C GLN A 243 16.71 -11.76 -19.08
N ASP A 244 15.86 -10.72 -19.10
CA ASP A 244 16.28 -9.33 -18.89
C ASP A 244 16.54 -9.07 -17.39
N PRO A 245 17.75 -8.69 -16.98
CA PRO A 245 18.07 -8.41 -15.59
C PRO A 245 17.22 -7.29 -14.99
N ARG A 246 16.83 -6.29 -15.79
CA ARG A 246 15.99 -5.17 -15.32
C ARG A 246 14.57 -5.64 -15.02
N THR A 247 14.02 -6.49 -15.89
CA THR A 247 12.74 -7.17 -15.66
C THR A 247 12.79 -8.06 -14.41
N THR A 248 13.91 -8.77 -14.21
CA THR A 248 14.10 -9.65 -13.04
C THR A 248 14.07 -8.87 -11.72
N ASP A 249 14.66 -7.67 -11.68
CA ASP A 249 14.59 -6.79 -10.50
C ASP A 249 13.13 -6.38 -10.17
N ILE A 250 12.36 -5.98 -11.19
CA ILE A 250 10.94 -5.65 -11.01
C ILE A 250 10.13 -6.86 -10.52
N LEU A 251 10.34 -8.05 -11.12
CA LEU A 251 9.68 -9.28 -10.68
C LEU A 251 10.04 -9.63 -9.23
N LYS A 252 11.29 -9.43 -8.81
CA LYS A 252 11.74 -9.66 -7.43
C LYS A 252 11.02 -8.74 -6.44
N ARG A 253 10.88 -7.45 -6.76
CA ARG A 253 10.14 -6.47 -5.95
C ARG A 253 8.66 -6.83 -5.81
N ILE A 254 8.02 -7.19 -6.93
CA ILE A 254 6.61 -7.64 -6.94
C ILE A 254 6.44 -8.94 -6.13
N ALA A 255 7.37 -9.89 -6.28
CA ALA A 255 7.35 -11.13 -5.51
C ALA A 255 7.47 -10.86 -4.01
N ALA A 256 8.38 -9.98 -3.58
CA ALA A 256 8.53 -9.61 -2.17
C ALA A 256 7.22 -9.06 -1.58
N GLU A 257 6.55 -8.13 -2.28
CA GLU A 257 5.24 -7.61 -1.87
C GLU A 257 4.20 -8.72 -1.73
N LYS A 258 4.07 -9.59 -2.75
CA LYS A 258 3.12 -10.71 -2.74
C LYS A 258 3.41 -11.73 -1.64
N THR A 259 4.67 -12.04 -1.39
CA THR A 259 5.11 -12.93 -0.31
C THR A 259 4.71 -12.36 1.05
N LEU A 260 4.97 -11.07 1.30
CA LEU A 260 4.60 -10.41 2.55
C LEU A 260 3.09 -10.41 2.80
N ILE A 261 2.28 -10.20 1.76
CA ILE A 261 0.82 -10.31 1.84
C ILE A 261 0.41 -11.74 2.22
N LYS A 262 1.00 -12.76 1.59
CA LYS A 262 0.69 -14.17 1.86
C LYS A 262 1.16 -14.66 3.24
N LEU A 263 2.08 -13.96 3.90
CA LEU A 263 2.46 -14.21 5.29
C LEU A 263 1.39 -13.79 6.32
N LYS A 264 0.25 -13.25 5.87
CA LYS A 264 -0.92 -12.90 6.69
C LYS A 264 -0.59 -11.93 7.82
N LEU A 265 0.27 -10.96 7.51
CA LEU A 265 0.47 -9.80 8.38
C LEU A 265 -0.79 -8.92 8.34
N THR A 266 -1.01 -8.13 9.37
CA THR A 266 -2.18 -7.26 9.43
C THR A 266 -1.95 -6.05 8.52
N HIS A 267 -2.79 -5.87 7.51
CA HIS A 267 -2.71 -4.72 6.60
C HIS A 267 -3.78 -3.70 6.93
N LEU A 268 -3.39 -2.42 7.02
CA LEU A 268 -4.32 -1.33 7.23
C LEU A 268 -5.24 -1.20 6.00
N ASN A 269 -6.55 -1.14 6.23
CA ASN A 269 -7.57 -1.16 5.19
C ASN A 269 -8.74 -0.27 5.59
N ALA A 270 -9.55 0.15 4.61
CA ALA A 270 -10.64 1.10 4.82
C ALA A 270 -11.68 0.57 5.81
N LYS A 271 -11.98 -0.73 5.75
CA LYS A 271 -12.97 -1.40 6.62
C LYS A 271 -12.58 -1.35 8.10
N MET A 272 -11.30 -1.30 8.44
CA MET A 272 -10.87 -1.11 9.84
C MET A 272 -11.25 0.28 10.36
N VAL A 273 -11.09 1.31 9.53
CA VAL A 273 -11.43 2.69 9.87
C VAL A 273 -12.94 2.90 9.89
N GLU A 274 -13.66 2.36 8.91
CA GLU A 274 -15.14 2.35 8.86
C GLU A 274 -15.73 1.82 10.17
N LYS A 275 -15.30 0.62 10.60
CA LYS A 275 -15.77 0.01 11.86
C LYS A 275 -15.41 0.83 13.09
N TYR A 276 -14.25 1.48 13.07
CA TYR A 276 -13.84 2.35 14.18
C TYR A 276 -14.76 3.56 14.29
N ILE A 277 -15.06 4.22 13.16
CA ILE A 277 -16.02 5.34 13.09
C ILE A 277 -17.39 4.88 13.60
N GLU A 278 -17.93 3.78 13.08
CA GLU A 278 -19.22 3.20 13.52
C GLU A 278 -19.25 2.90 15.02
N LYS A 279 -18.16 2.36 15.56
CA LYS A 279 -18.11 1.99 16.98
C LYS A 279 -17.97 3.22 17.87
N LYS A 280 -17.17 4.20 17.45
CA LYS A 280 -16.98 5.47 18.14
C LYS A 280 -18.30 6.23 18.26
N SER A 281 -19.10 6.30 17.20
CA SER A 281 -20.40 6.99 17.21
C SER A 281 -21.45 6.35 18.13
N LEU A 282 -21.26 5.08 18.52
CA LEU A 282 -22.14 4.39 19.47
C LEU A 282 -21.76 4.62 20.94
N ILE A 283 -20.59 5.20 21.19
CA ILE A 283 -20.02 5.40 22.54
C ILE A 283 -19.88 6.90 22.87
N ALA A 284 -19.79 7.76 21.85
CA ALA A 284 -19.85 9.22 21.95
C ALA A 284 -21.28 9.70 22.28
#